data_AF-A0A0F6YFW8-F1
#
_entry.id   AF-A0A0F6YFW8-F1
#
_cell.length_a   1.000
_cell.length_b   1.000
_cell.length_c   1.000
_cell.angle_alpha   90.00
_cell.angle_beta   90.00
_cell.angle_gamma   90.00
#
_symmetry.space_group_name_H-M   'P 1'
#
loop_
_entity.id
_entity.type
_entity.pdbx_description
1 polymer ?
#
loop_
_entity_poly.entity_id
_entity_poly.type
_entity_poly.pdbx_seq_one_letter_code
_entity_poly.pdbx_strand_id
1 'polypeptide(L)'
;MLAGGFRVVRAFGVYHGALPFVLEGEGLRFQIDVLRRDASASTGGVFDGEHFSLFVHGRASGELAATSERGARALGTALERRVAEGMTVPALATFDQRRAMGAGTIFHVDYDVPAAI
;
A
#
# COMPACT_ATOMS: atom_id res chain seq x y z
N MET A 1 -12.10 -7.11 -8.36
CA MET A 1 -11.59 -7.68 -7.09
C MET A 1 -10.15 -8.07 -7.27
N LEU A 2 -9.35 -7.97 -6.20
CA LEU A 2 -7.99 -8.50 -6.14
C LEU A 2 -8.03 -9.99 -5.79
N ALA A 3 -6.89 -10.68 -5.92
CA ALA A 3 -6.74 -12.05 -5.44
C ALA A 3 -7.02 -12.12 -3.92
N GLY A 4 -7.45 -13.28 -3.42
CA GLY A 4 -7.67 -13.48 -1.97
C GLY A 4 -8.89 -12.76 -1.40
N GLY A 5 -9.84 -12.31 -2.22
CA GLY A 5 -11.07 -11.66 -1.75
C GLY A 5 -10.90 -10.20 -1.32
N PHE A 6 -9.74 -9.60 -1.55
CA PHE A 6 -9.52 -8.18 -1.27
C PHE A 6 -10.15 -7.30 -2.34
N ARG A 7 -10.64 -6.12 -1.93
CA ARG A 7 -11.12 -5.07 -2.84
C ARG A 7 -10.46 -3.74 -2.50
N VAL A 8 -10.10 -2.99 -3.54
CA VAL A 8 -9.77 -1.57 -3.38
C VAL A 8 -11.08 -0.83 -3.14
N VAL A 9 -11.21 -0.21 -1.97
CA VAL A 9 -12.37 0.63 -1.64
C VAL A 9 -12.13 2.09 -1.96
N ARG A 10 -10.86 2.51 -1.97
CA ARG A 10 -10.45 3.86 -2.33
C ARG A 10 -9.02 3.88 -2.84
N ALA A 11 -8.77 4.70 -3.86
CA ALA A 11 -7.45 5.08 -4.32
C ALA A 11 -7.36 6.61 -4.22
N PHE A 12 -6.28 7.12 -3.65
CA PHE A 12 -6.04 8.55 -3.55
C PHE A 12 -5.06 9.01 -4.64
N GLY A 13 -4.94 10.33 -4.83
CA GLY A 13 -3.84 10.89 -5.61
C GLY A 13 -2.49 10.71 -4.91
N VAL A 14 -1.39 10.99 -5.62
CA VAL A 14 -0.05 10.94 -5.03
C VAL A 14 0.06 11.94 -3.87
N TYR A 15 0.52 11.47 -2.72
CA TYR A 15 0.69 12.27 -1.52
C TYR A 15 2.03 11.94 -0.86
N HIS A 16 2.86 12.96 -0.65
CA HIS A 16 4.25 12.83 -0.20
C HIS A 16 5.02 11.70 -0.94
N GLY A 17 4.84 11.62 -2.25
CA GLY A 17 5.53 10.65 -3.11
C GLY A 17 5.00 9.21 -3.05
N ALA A 18 3.96 8.91 -2.26
CA ALA A 18 3.29 7.62 -2.26
C ALA A 18 1.93 7.70 -2.98
N LEU A 19 1.46 6.57 -3.50
CA LEU A 19 0.10 6.39 -3.97
C LEU A 19 -0.69 5.54 -2.95
N PRO A 20 -1.56 6.14 -2.13
CA PRO A 20 -2.27 5.44 -1.07
C PRO A 20 -3.50 4.70 -1.60
N PHE A 21 -3.66 3.45 -1.17
CA PHE A 21 -4.84 2.62 -1.41
C PHE A 21 -5.45 2.14 -0.12
N VAL A 22 -6.77 2.17 -0.06
CA VAL A 22 -7.54 1.56 1.02
C VAL A 22 -8.08 0.24 0.50
N LEU A 23 -7.74 -0.83 1.19
CA LEU A 23 -8.23 -2.17 0.92
C LEU A 23 -9.25 -2.58 1.97
N GLU A 24 -10.19 -3.40 1.55
CA GLU A 24 -11.06 -4.17 2.44
C GLU A 24 -11.00 -5.64 2.05
N GLY A 25 -10.98 -6.51 3.05
CA GLY A 25 -11.03 -7.96 2.89
C GLY A 25 -10.95 -8.64 4.25
N GLU A 26 -11.55 -9.82 4.35
CA GLU A 26 -11.57 -10.61 5.58
C GLU A 26 -12.10 -9.84 6.81
N GLY A 27 -13.12 -8.99 6.58
CA GLY A 27 -13.74 -8.17 7.64
C GLY A 27 -12.90 -6.96 8.10
N LEU A 28 -11.70 -6.77 7.55
CA LEU A 28 -10.80 -5.69 7.90
C LEU A 28 -10.70 -4.65 6.79
N ARG A 29 -10.41 -3.41 7.19
CA ARG A 29 -10.07 -2.31 6.30
C ARG A 29 -8.74 -1.70 6.72
N PHE A 30 -7.84 -1.52 5.77
CA PHE A 30 -6.47 -1.05 6.03
C PHE A 30 -5.94 -0.29 4.82
N GLN A 31 -4.94 0.56 5.05
CA GLN A 31 -4.29 1.31 4.00
C GLN A 31 -2.94 0.68 3.63
N ILE A 32 -2.65 0.68 2.33
CA ILE A 32 -1.38 0.32 1.73
C ILE A 32 -0.84 1.52 0.97
N ASP A 33 0.40 1.90 1.26
CA ASP A 33 1.12 2.91 0.51
C ASP A 33 1.96 2.27 -0.57
N VAL A 34 1.79 2.72 -1.81
CA VAL A 34 2.58 2.29 -2.96
C VAL A 34 3.68 3.31 -3.20
N LEU A 35 4.93 2.86 -3.20
CA LEU A 35 6.11 3.66 -3.52
C LEU A 35 6.80 3.11 -4.77
N ARG A 36 7.66 3.92 -5.38
CA ARG A 36 8.57 3.44 -6.42
C ARG A 36 9.54 2.44 -5.78
N ARG A 37 9.78 1.33 -6.47
CA ARG A 37 10.81 0.38 -6.08
C ARG A 37 12.18 1.03 -6.08
N ASP A 38 12.97 0.68 -5.08
CA ASP A 38 14.37 1.00 -5.00
C ASP A 38 15.14 -0.22 -4.48
N ALA A 39 15.85 -0.89 -5.38
CA ALA A 39 16.63 -2.08 -5.04
C ALA A 39 17.81 -1.78 -4.08
N SER A 40 18.16 -0.50 -3.90
CA SER A 40 19.17 -0.06 -2.94
C SER A 40 18.60 0.41 -1.61
N ALA A 41 17.26 0.38 -1.44
CA ALA A 41 16.61 0.90 -0.25
C ALA A 41 17.08 0.19 1.01
N SER A 42 17.20 0.96 2.08
CA SER A 42 17.55 0.46 3.41
C SER A 42 16.53 -0.53 3.99
N THR A 43 15.31 -0.56 3.47
CA THR A 43 14.22 -1.44 3.92
C THR A 43 13.30 -1.78 2.75
N GLY A 44 12.97 -3.06 2.60
CA GLY A 44 11.99 -3.54 1.62
C GLY A 44 10.55 -3.35 2.10
N GLY A 45 9.64 -3.20 1.14
CA GLY A 45 8.20 -3.25 1.40
C GLY A 45 7.72 -4.67 1.73
N VAL A 46 6.48 -4.78 2.20
CA VAL A 46 5.77 -6.06 2.37
C VAL A 46 5.64 -6.80 1.04
N PHE A 47 5.45 -6.03 -0.04
CA PHE A 47 5.62 -6.47 -1.40
C PHE A 47 6.68 -5.60 -2.05
N ASP A 48 7.62 -6.22 -2.75
CA ASP A 48 8.65 -5.55 -3.53
C ASP A 48 8.69 -6.19 -4.92
N GLY A 49 8.09 -5.50 -5.89
CA GLY A 49 7.83 -5.97 -7.24
C GLY A 49 8.94 -5.59 -8.22
N GLU A 50 8.57 -5.20 -9.43
CA GLU A 50 9.49 -4.66 -10.42
C GLU A 50 9.48 -3.13 -10.37
N HIS A 51 8.28 -2.54 -10.30
CA HIS A 51 8.06 -1.10 -10.32
C HIS A 51 7.75 -0.53 -8.94
N PHE A 52 7.18 -1.35 -8.05
CA PHE A 52 6.62 -0.88 -6.78
C PHE A 52 7.16 -1.58 -5.55
N SER A 53 7.31 -0.81 -4.47
CA SER A 53 7.41 -1.34 -3.10
C SER A 53 6.19 -0.89 -2.29
N LEU A 54 5.50 -1.82 -1.64
CA LEU A 54 4.27 -1.56 -0.90
C LEU A 54 4.48 -1.68 0.61
N PHE A 55 3.92 -0.74 1.35
CA PHE A 55 4.04 -0.66 2.80
C PHE A 55 2.65 -0.61 3.42
N VAL A 56 2.42 -1.45 4.43
CA VAL A 56 1.20 -1.35 5.24
C VAL A 56 1.31 -0.07 6.07
N HIS A 57 0.27 0.76 6.03
CA HIS A 57 0.22 1.98 6.82
C HIS A 57 0.12 1.65 8.32
N GLY A 58 0.91 2.34 9.14
CA GLY A 58 0.86 2.23 10.60
C GLY A 58 1.50 0.96 11.16
N ARG A 59 1.38 0.75 12.47
CA ARG A 59 1.77 -0.52 13.12
C ARG A 59 0.56 -1.44 13.14
N ALA A 60 0.60 -2.49 12.33
CA ALA A 60 -0.32 -3.61 12.45
C ALA A 60 0.28 -4.70 13.34
N SER A 61 -0.55 -5.41 14.09
CA SER A 61 -0.15 -6.58 14.89
C SER A 61 -1.16 -7.70 14.77
N GLY A 62 -0.72 -8.93 15.02
CA GLY A 62 -1.60 -10.11 15.00
C GLY A 62 -2.29 -10.29 13.65
N GLU A 63 -3.61 -10.51 13.69
CA GLU A 63 -4.42 -10.78 12.51
C GLU A 63 -4.45 -9.61 11.51
N LEU A 64 -4.44 -8.37 11.99
CA LEU A 64 -4.39 -7.20 11.11
C LEU A 64 -3.08 -7.17 10.30
N ALA A 65 -1.95 -7.54 10.91
CA ALA A 65 -0.68 -7.62 10.19
C ALA A 65 -0.74 -8.68 9.09
N ALA A 66 -1.13 -9.91 9.44
CA ALA A 66 -1.19 -11.01 8.46
C ALA A 66 -2.16 -10.71 7.29
N THR A 67 -3.33 -10.12 7.59
CA THR A 67 -4.35 -9.79 6.58
C THR A 67 -3.90 -8.64 5.69
N SER A 68 -3.36 -7.57 6.28
CA SER A 68 -2.86 -6.44 5.51
C SER A 68 -1.67 -6.81 4.64
N GLU A 69 -0.82 -7.74 5.06
CA GLU A 69 0.28 -8.25 4.24
C GLU A 69 -0.22 -9.04 3.02
N ARG A 70 -1.22 -9.91 3.20
CA ARG A 70 -1.87 -10.60 2.07
C ARG A 70 -2.51 -9.61 1.10
N GLY A 71 -3.21 -8.60 1.62
CA GLY A 71 -3.80 -7.53 0.83
C GLY A 71 -2.77 -6.72 0.06
N ALA A 72 -1.64 -6.37 0.68
CA ALA A 72 -0.54 -5.66 0.04
C ALA A 72 0.04 -6.46 -1.13
N ARG A 73 0.27 -7.77 -0.95
CA ARG A 73 0.75 -8.65 -2.02
C ARG A 73 -0.26 -8.77 -3.16
N ALA A 74 -1.56 -8.91 -2.84
CA ALA A 74 -2.62 -8.98 -3.83
C ALA A 74 -2.74 -7.68 -4.65
N LEU A 75 -2.60 -6.51 -3.99
CA LEU A 75 -2.56 -5.21 -4.66
C LEU A 75 -1.30 -5.08 -5.54
N GLY A 76 -0.12 -5.40 -5.00
CA GLY A 76 1.16 -5.30 -5.69
C GLY A 76 1.17 -6.07 -7.00
N THR A 77 0.77 -7.35 -6.96
CA THR A 77 0.63 -8.19 -8.16
C THR A 77 -0.34 -7.60 -9.18
N ALA A 78 -1.46 -7.04 -8.73
CA ALA A 78 -2.43 -6.43 -9.63
C ALA A 78 -1.89 -5.14 -10.29
N LEU A 79 -1.12 -4.33 -9.55
CA LEU A 79 -0.48 -3.12 -10.07
C LEU A 79 0.59 -3.47 -11.10
N GLU A 80 1.47 -4.42 -10.81
CA GLU A 80 2.51 -4.87 -11.76
C GLU A 80 1.89 -5.39 -13.06
N ARG A 81 0.83 -6.20 -12.96
CA ARG A 81 0.10 -6.65 -14.15
C ARG A 81 -0.44 -5.48 -14.97
N ARG A 82 -1.00 -4.47 -14.31
CA ARG A 82 -1.53 -3.30 -15.02
C ARG A 82 -0.44 -2.45 -15.67
N VAL A 83 0.76 -2.37 -15.08
CA VAL A 83 1.92 -1.73 -15.74
C VAL A 83 2.32 -2.52 -16.98
N ALA A 84 2.37 -3.85 -16.90
CA ALA A 84 2.60 -4.70 -18.06
C ALA A 84 1.53 -4.55 -19.15
N GLU A 85 0.29 -4.20 -18.78
CA GLU A 85 -0.81 -3.86 -19.69
C GLU A 85 -0.75 -2.41 -20.23
N GLY A 86 0.29 -1.64 -19.89
CA GLY A 86 0.53 -0.29 -20.41
C GLY A 86 0.05 0.85 -19.52
N MET A 87 -0.28 0.61 -18.25
CA MET A 87 -0.60 1.69 -17.31
C MET A 87 0.63 2.61 -17.13
N THR A 88 0.43 3.92 -17.32
CA THR A 88 1.43 4.91 -16.93
C THR A 88 1.54 4.98 -15.41
N VAL A 89 2.75 4.78 -14.90
CA VAL A 89 3.06 4.91 -13.48
C VAL A 89 3.25 6.38 -13.14
N PRO A 90 2.53 6.93 -12.14
CA PRO A 90 2.77 8.30 -11.69
C PRO A 90 4.16 8.45 -11.09
N ALA A 91 4.66 9.69 -10.98
CA ALA A 91 5.94 9.94 -10.33
C ALA A 91 5.85 9.64 -8.83
N LEU A 92 6.41 8.51 -8.41
CA LEU A 92 6.46 8.05 -7.02
C LEU A 92 7.89 8.20 -6.45
N ALA A 93 7.97 8.53 -5.17
CA ALA A 93 9.19 8.52 -4.41
C ALA A 93 9.60 7.08 -4.05
N THR A 94 10.89 6.88 -3.79
CA THR A 94 11.36 5.67 -3.07
C THR A 94 11.09 5.80 -1.57
N PHE A 95 11.26 4.72 -0.83
CA PHE A 95 11.14 4.74 0.63
C PHE A 95 12.06 5.77 1.28
N ASP A 96 13.36 5.76 0.92
CA ASP A 96 14.35 6.66 1.51
C ASP A 96 14.09 8.12 1.10
N GLN A 97 13.64 8.37 -0.13
CA GLN A 97 13.22 9.70 -0.58
C GLN A 97 12.03 10.22 0.22
N ARG A 98 10.98 9.40 0.40
CA ARG A 98 9.81 9.77 1.20
C ARG A 98 10.18 10.03 2.66
N ARG A 99 11.04 9.20 3.24
CA ARG A 99 11.57 9.38 4.60
C ARG A 99 12.30 10.72 4.74
N ALA A 100 13.13 11.10 3.76
CA ALA A 100 13.86 12.37 3.76
C ALA A 100 12.94 13.59 3.71
N MET A 101 11.72 13.47 3.17
CA MET A 101 10.71 14.54 3.18
C MET A 101 10.10 14.79 4.57
N GLY A 102 10.44 13.99 5.59
CA GLY A 102 9.76 14.02 6.89
C GLY A 102 8.35 13.44 6.86
N ALA A 103 7.89 12.99 5.70
CA ALA A 103 6.71 12.16 5.54
C ALA A 103 7.08 10.76 6.02
N GLY A 104 6.92 10.49 7.32
CA GLY A 104 7.04 9.14 7.85
C GLY A 104 6.03 8.18 7.21
N THR A 105 5.82 7.02 7.80
CA THR A 105 4.74 6.10 7.40
C THR A 105 3.35 6.64 7.74
N ILE A 106 3.16 7.94 7.98
CA ILE A 106 1.97 8.52 8.62
C ILE A 106 0.95 8.98 7.57
N PHE A 107 -0.07 8.15 7.40
CA PHE A 107 -1.42 8.53 7.00
C PHE A 107 -2.37 8.18 8.16
N HIS A 108 -2.63 9.12 9.08
CA HIS A 108 -3.82 9.00 9.90
C HIS A 108 -5.02 9.19 8.96
N VAL A 109 -5.67 8.10 8.55
CA VAL A 109 -7.05 8.20 8.13
C VAL A 109 -7.87 7.82 9.34
N ASP A 110 -8.46 8.83 9.99
CA ASP A 110 -9.54 8.62 10.94
C ASP A 110 -10.68 7.99 10.14
N TYR A 111 -10.73 6.66 10.14
CA TYR A 111 -11.96 5.98 9.78
C TYR A 111 -12.80 5.96 11.05
N ASP A 112 -13.96 6.61 11.00
CA ASP A 112 -15.10 6.17 11.80
C ASP A 112 -15.29 4.69 11.48
N VAL A 113 -14.70 3.83 12.33
CA VAL A 113 -15.16 2.46 12.48
C VAL A 113 -16.54 2.65 13.10
N PRO A 114 -17.65 2.30 12.43
CA PRO A 114 -18.90 2.15 13.17
C PRO A 114 -18.57 1.15 14.27
N ALA A 115 -18.76 1.57 15.52
CA ALA A 115 -18.61 0.68 16.67
C ALA A 115 -19.30 -0.65 16.33
N ALA A 116 -18.60 -1.74 16.64
CA ALA A 116 -19.03 -3.11 16.42
C ALA A 116 -20.56 -3.30 16.57
N ILE A 117 -21.15 -4.09 15.67
CA ILE A 117 -22.42 -4.76 15.93
C ILE A 117 -22.11 -6.08 16.62
#